data_AF-A0A2N3I9J7-F1
#
_entry.id   AF-A0A2N3I9J7-F1
#
_cell.length_a   1.000
_cell.length_b   1.000
_cell.length_c   1.000
_cell.angle_alpha   90.00
_cell.angle_beta   90.00
_cell.angle_gamma   90.00
#
_symmetry.space_group_name_H-M   'P 1'
#
loop_
_entity.id
_entity.type
_entity.pdbx_description
1 polymer ?
#
loop_
_entity_poly.entity_id
_entity_poly.type
_entity_poly.pdbx_seq_one_letter_code
_entity_poly.pdbx_strand_id
1 'polypeptide(L)'
;MKRIFLIVTSLFLLSSCQTLSLYSFQGLNAPKILIPADVKTIGFVDRNTSFKIDTVSQYYLINSTLLTDTTDYSTDISTNCYLGFTENLSEYLAMDSIPFIQLDKKEISGDRDYTPMKWELVDSICESNGSDILICLEDVQLYNKYTVFEDILNYGITDANYFAVWRIYDPLKQTYLDEQIVIDSLFSEVTSPSYNRLIEEKLPKRKDLFKDVSYEIGNQYADMLAPKWIDITRKYFASGDDRLAISKYYIDQGDWETPISLWTEISDEKDDKLAGRASYNLAVAYEIKEDYVQANRWIRKSIFHYKTLKSLPSEFKLVTAYTLELLERTKNKEKLDLFFGE
;
A
#
# COMPACT_ATOMS: atom_id res chain seq x y z
N MET A 1 -58.93 2.54 50.38
CA MET A 1 -58.42 1.31 49.74
C MET A 1 -58.51 1.46 48.21
N LYS A 2 -57.42 1.85 47.55
CA LYS A 2 -57.32 1.77 46.08
C LYS A 2 -55.96 1.17 45.73
N ARG A 3 -56.01 0.01 45.07
CA ARG A 3 -54.89 -0.86 44.73
C ARG A 3 -54.07 -0.18 43.62
N ILE A 4 -52.78 0.04 43.89
CA ILE A 4 -51.79 0.41 42.89
C ILE A 4 -51.41 -0.88 42.16
N PHE A 5 -51.73 -0.97 40.87
CA PHE A 5 -51.27 -2.06 40.02
C PHE A 5 -49.86 -1.70 39.53
N LEU A 6 -48.87 -2.43 40.02
CA LEU A 6 -47.47 -2.32 39.61
C LEU A 6 -47.35 -2.95 38.21
N ILE A 7 -47.22 -2.13 37.17
CA ILE A 7 -46.83 -2.61 35.84
C ILE A 7 -45.31 -2.79 35.89
N VAL A 8 -44.86 -4.02 36.12
CA VAL A 8 -43.48 -4.43 35.91
C VAL A 8 -43.29 -4.59 34.41
N THR A 9 -42.78 -3.55 33.76
CA THR A 9 -42.34 -3.60 32.36
C THR A 9 -41.12 -4.49 32.30
N SER A 10 -41.32 -5.76 31.92
CA SER A 10 -40.24 -6.68 31.56
C SER A 10 -39.60 -6.16 30.27
N LEU A 11 -38.54 -5.34 30.39
CA LEU A 11 -37.57 -5.15 29.31
C LEU A 11 -36.89 -6.50 29.07
N PHE A 12 -37.47 -7.31 28.20
CA PHE A 12 -36.70 -8.36 27.54
C PHE A 12 -35.63 -7.66 26.71
N LEU A 13 -34.40 -7.75 27.17
CA LEU A 13 -33.19 -7.49 26.41
C LEU A 13 -33.32 -8.26 25.10
N LEU A 14 -33.63 -7.57 24.01
CA LEU A 14 -33.46 -8.09 22.65
C LEU A 14 -31.95 -8.17 22.40
N SER A 15 -31.31 -9.19 22.97
CA SER A 15 -30.00 -9.65 22.51
C SER A 15 -30.22 -10.17 21.09
N SER A 16 -30.04 -9.27 20.12
CA SER A 16 -29.87 -9.61 18.72
C SER A 16 -28.78 -10.68 18.64
N CYS A 17 -29.17 -11.93 18.43
CA CYS A 17 -28.24 -13.03 18.18
C CYS A 17 -27.50 -12.67 16.89
N GLN A 18 -26.25 -12.20 17.02
CA GLN A 18 -25.43 -11.85 15.87
C GLN A 18 -25.19 -13.13 15.07
N THR A 19 -25.72 -13.17 13.85
CA THR A 19 -25.58 -14.32 12.95
C THR A 19 -24.17 -14.45 12.37
N LEU A 20 -23.41 -13.36 12.42
CA LEU A 20 -22.06 -13.26 11.89
C LEU A 20 -21.11 -12.91 13.02
N SER A 21 -19.91 -13.49 12.96
CA SER A 21 -18.76 -13.12 13.77
C SER A 21 -17.65 -12.60 12.85
N LEU A 22 -16.66 -11.91 13.42
CA LEU A 22 -15.50 -11.37 12.72
C LEU A 22 -14.26 -12.15 13.11
N TYR A 23 -13.35 -12.33 12.15
CA TYR A 23 -12.01 -12.85 12.37
C TYR A 23 -11.01 -12.00 11.61
N SER A 24 -9.94 -11.60 12.29
CA SER A 24 -8.87 -10.78 11.71
C SER A 24 -7.58 -11.59 11.66
N PHE A 25 -6.89 -11.53 10.53
CA PHE A 25 -5.62 -12.21 10.29
C PHE A 25 -4.72 -11.36 9.39
N GLN A 26 -3.43 -11.65 9.40
CA GLN A 26 -2.49 -11.01 8.48
C GLN A 26 -2.37 -11.82 7.21
N GLY A 27 -2.44 -11.13 6.07
CA GLY A 27 -2.19 -11.73 4.76
C GLY A 27 -1.14 -10.92 4.02
N LEU A 28 -0.29 -11.60 3.25
CA LEU A 28 0.70 -10.93 2.43
C LEU A 28 0.03 -10.34 1.18
N ASN A 29 0.39 -9.11 0.82
CA ASN A 29 -0.02 -8.43 -0.39
C ASN A 29 1.19 -8.27 -1.32
N ALA A 30 1.02 -8.61 -2.59
CA ALA A 30 2.03 -8.50 -3.63
C ALA A 30 2.49 -7.05 -3.80
N PRO A 31 3.74 -6.84 -4.22
CA PRO A 31 4.20 -5.50 -4.59
C PRO A 31 3.36 -4.94 -5.73
N LYS A 32 3.29 -3.61 -5.81
CA LYS A 32 2.61 -2.92 -6.91
C LYS A 32 3.37 -3.10 -8.22
N ILE A 33 4.70 -3.05 -8.14
CA ILE A 33 5.63 -3.26 -9.25
C ILE A 33 6.26 -4.63 -9.08
N LEU A 34 6.12 -5.49 -10.08
CA LEU A 34 6.69 -6.83 -10.04
C LEU A 34 8.10 -6.83 -10.63
N ILE A 35 9.08 -7.08 -9.77
CA ILE A 35 10.43 -7.45 -10.20
C ILE A 35 10.46 -8.97 -10.43
N PRO A 36 10.97 -9.45 -11.57
CA PRO A 36 11.13 -10.88 -11.82
C PRO A 36 11.99 -11.57 -10.75
N ALA A 37 11.61 -12.79 -10.32
CA ALA A 37 12.30 -13.53 -9.26
C ALA A 37 13.75 -13.93 -9.60
N ASP A 38 14.14 -13.89 -10.87
CA ASP A 38 15.51 -14.16 -11.33
C ASP A 38 16.46 -12.95 -11.16
N VAL A 39 15.93 -11.76 -10.89
CA VAL A 39 16.70 -10.55 -10.56
C VAL A 39 17.28 -10.67 -9.15
N LYS A 40 18.60 -10.56 -9.03
CA LYS A 40 19.34 -10.66 -7.78
C LYS A 40 20.00 -9.35 -7.38
N THR A 41 20.36 -8.51 -8.35
CA THR A 41 21.04 -7.24 -8.12
C THR A 41 20.35 -6.08 -8.81
N ILE A 42 20.29 -4.95 -8.11
CA ILE A 42 19.62 -3.73 -8.56
C ILE A 42 20.66 -2.60 -8.53
N GLY A 43 20.74 -1.84 -9.61
CA GLY A 43 21.47 -0.58 -9.65
C GLY A 43 20.50 0.61 -9.51
N PHE A 44 20.98 1.71 -8.95
CA PHE A 44 20.24 2.98 -8.90
C PHE A 44 21.01 4.04 -9.66
N VAL A 45 20.33 4.77 -10.55
CA VAL A 45 20.92 5.88 -11.30
C VAL A 45 20.06 7.14 -11.20
N ASP A 46 20.70 8.27 -10.93
CA ASP A 46 20.11 9.58 -11.19
C ASP A 46 20.49 10.05 -12.59
N ARG A 47 19.48 10.29 -13.42
CA ARG A 47 19.65 10.74 -14.79
C ARG A 47 20.24 12.16 -14.87
N ASN A 48 20.07 12.96 -13.81
CA ASN A 48 20.62 14.30 -13.66
C ASN A 48 20.34 15.23 -14.86
N THR A 49 19.15 15.11 -15.44
CA THR A 49 18.67 15.99 -16.50
C THR A 49 18.05 17.23 -15.92
N SER A 50 18.36 18.39 -16.50
CA SER A 50 17.69 19.65 -16.20
C SER A 50 17.11 20.26 -17.47
N PHE A 51 15.99 20.97 -17.37
CA PHE A 51 15.37 21.65 -18.51
C PHE A 51 15.53 23.16 -18.37
N LYS A 52 15.79 23.88 -19.47
CA LYS A 52 15.96 25.36 -19.41
C LYS A 52 14.74 26.11 -18.87
N ILE A 53 13.55 25.54 -19.07
CA ILE A 53 12.30 26.09 -18.54
C ILE A 53 12.10 25.76 -17.05
N ASP A 54 12.97 24.92 -16.47
CA ASP A 54 12.85 24.49 -15.09
C ASP A 54 13.41 25.51 -14.11
N THR A 55 12.52 26.39 -13.68
CA THR A 55 12.79 27.31 -12.57
C THR A 55 11.99 26.97 -11.33
N VAL A 56 11.19 25.89 -11.34
CA VAL A 56 10.20 25.61 -10.28
C VAL A 56 10.90 25.48 -8.93
N SER A 57 11.99 24.71 -8.89
CA SER A 57 12.79 24.52 -7.67
C SER A 57 13.57 25.77 -7.23
N GLN A 58 13.71 26.78 -8.10
CA GLN A 58 14.38 28.04 -7.77
C GLN A 58 13.46 29.05 -7.11
N TYR A 59 12.14 28.90 -7.25
CA TYR A 59 11.16 29.80 -6.65
C TYR A 59 10.45 29.15 -5.46
N TYR A 60 10.10 29.97 -4.47
CA TYR A 60 9.29 29.53 -3.35
C TYR A 60 8.48 30.70 -2.79
N LEU A 61 7.45 30.40 -2.01
CA LEU A 61 6.59 31.41 -1.39
C LEU A 61 6.82 31.50 0.13
N ILE A 62 6.74 32.72 0.67
CA ILE A 62 6.50 32.98 2.10
C ILE A 62 5.30 33.93 2.20
N ASN A 63 4.18 33.50 2.81
CA ASN A 63 2.98 34.35 3.01
C ASN A 63 2.49 35.07 1.73
N SER A 64 2.65 34.45 0.55
CA SER A 64 2.35 35.00 -0.78
C SER A 64 3.44 35.89 -1.42
N THR A 65 4.57 36.09 -0.74
CA THR A 65 5.75 36.74 -1.33
C THR A 65 6.57 35.70 -2.09
N LEU A 66 6.77 35.93 -3.39
CA LEU A 66 7.63 35.11 -4.24
C LEU A 66 9.10 35.45 -3.99
N LEU A 67 9.88 34.43 -3.65
CA LEU A 67 11.32 34.52 -3.41
C LEU A 67 12.05 33.59 -4.37
N THR A 68 13.33 33.88 -4.58
CA THR A 68 14.22 33.13 -5.48
C THR A 68 15.45 32.65 -4.73
N ASP A 69 15.88 31.45 -5.06
CA ASP A 69 17.05 30.78 -4.53
C ASP A 69 17.69 29.99 -5.67
N THR A 70 18.91 30.39 -6.02
CA THR A 70 19.67 29.82 -7.14
C THR A 70 20.61 28.70 -6.72
N THR A 71 20.48 28.20 -5.49
CA THR A 71 21.28 27.08 -4.99
C THR A 71 20.97 25.81 -5.78
N ASP A 72 22.01 25.11 -6.22
CA ASP A 72 21.87 23.81 -6.88
C ASP A 72 21.75 22.71 -5.82
N TYR A 73 20.56 22.11 -5.73
CA TYR A 73 20.26 21.02 -4.80
C TYR A 73 20.28 19.64 -5.46
N SER A 74 20.65 19.51 -6.75
CA SER A 74 20.52 18.25 -7.50
C SER A 74 21.19 17.06 -6.81
N THR A 75 22.41 17.23 -6.27
CA THR A 75 23.11 16.16 -5.53
C THR A 75 22.48 15.87 -4.17
N ASP A 76 22.00 16.88 -3.43
CA ASP A 76 21.29 16.65 -2.17
C ASP A 76 19.99 15.86 -2.44
N ILE A 77 19.24 16.19 -3.50
CA ILE A 77 18.01 15.52 -3.90
C ILE A 77 18.28 14.07 -4.27
N SER A 78 19.15 13.82 -5.26
CA SER A 78 19.38 12.46 -5.78
C SER A 78 19.97 11.52 -4.73
N THR A 79 20.90 12.03 -3.91
CA THR A 79 21.49 11.23 -2.82
C THR A 79 20.42 10.87 -1.78
N ASN A 80 19.53 11.78 -1.41
CA ASN A 80 18.50 11.48 -0.41
C ASN A 80 17.39 10.60 -0.98
N CYS A 81 17.00 10.74 -2.26
CA CYS A 81 16.14 9.77 -2.93
C CYS A 81 16.76 8.36 -2.88
N TYR A 82 18.04 8.23 -3.19
CA TYR A 82 18.75 6.96 -3.09
C TYR A 82 18.77 6.41 -1.65
N LEU A 83 19.03 7.27 -0.65
CA LEU A 83 19.03 6.86 0.76
C LEU A 83 17.65 6.34 1.21
N GLY A 84 16.59 7.10 0.98
CA GLY A 84 15.24 6.68 1.36
C GLY A 84 14.78 5.43 0.61
N PHE A 85 15.16 5.30 -0.66
CA PHE A 85 14.91 4.09 -1.44
C PHE A 85 15.61 2.87 -0.83
N THR A 86 16.91 2.96 -0.57
CA THR A 86 17.70 1.81 -0.10
C THR A 86 17.39 1.40 1.33
N GLU A 87 17.21 2.36 2.24
CA GLU A 87 16.84 2.07 3.63
C GLU A 87 15.51 1.34 3.68
N ASN A 88 14.48 1.85 3.00
CA ASN A 88 13.16 1.22 3.01
C ASN A 88 13.15 -0.14 2.30
N LEU A 89 13.81 -0.26 1.15
CA LEU A 89 13.86 -1.54 0.43
C LEU A 89 14.55 -2.63 1.27
N SER A 90 15.58 -2.26 2.05
CA SER A 90 16.31 -3.19 2.92
C SER A 90 15.47 -3.77 4.06
N GLU A 91 14.37 -3.10 4.45
CA GLU A 91 13.41 -3.63 5.43
C GLU A 91 12.59 -4.79 4.87
N TYR A 92 12.41 -4.83 3.55
CA TYR A 92 11.55 -5.80 2.88
C TYR A 92 12.32 -6.88 2.10
N LEU A 93 13.47 -6.54 1.56
CA LEU A 93 14.30 -7.40 0.71
C LEU A 93 15.74 -7.40 1.21
N ALA A 94 16.27 -8.60 1.46
CA ALA A 94 17.67 -8.77 1.78
C ALA A 94 18.52 -8.51 0.52
N MET A 95 19.07 -7.29 0.40
CA MET A 95 20.00 -6.90 -0.65
C MET A 95 21.35 -6.48 -0.05
N ASP A 96 22.45 -6.98 -0.62
CA ASP A 96 23.80 -6.72 -0.09
C ASP A 96 24.20 -5.24 -0.22
N SER A 97 24.11 -4.68 -1.43
CA SER A 97 24.28 -3.25 -1.70
C SER A 97 23.68 -2.89 -3.06
N ILE A 98 23.16 -1.67 -3.17
CA ILE A 98 22.57 -1.13 -4.41
C ILE A 98 23.51 -0.04 -4.90
N PRO A 99 24.34 -0.28 -5.93
CA PRO A 99 25.27 0.74 -6.43
C PRO A 99 24.50 1.97 -6.93
N PHE A 100 24.98 3.15 -6.54
CA PHE A 100 24.43 4.45 -6.93
C PHE A 100 25.37 5.19 -7.88
N ILE A 101 24.82 5.67 -9.00
CA ILE A 101 25.52 6.58 -9.93
C ILE A 101 24.66 7.80 -10.20
N GLN A 102 25.24 9.00 -10.10
CA GLN A 102 24.66 10.21 -10.66
C GLN A 102 25.35 10.49 -11.99
N LEU A 103 24.59 10.56 -13.09
CA LEU A 103 25.15 10.88 -14.41
C LEU A 103 25.58 12.36 -14.47
N ASP A 104 26.44 12.69 -15.44
CA ASP A 104 26.82 14.07 -15.70
C ASP A 104 25.58 14.92 -16.02
N LYS A 105 25.53 16.12 -15.43
CA LYS A 105 24.39 17.03 -15.60
C LYS A 105 24.17 17.34 -17.07
N LYS A 106 22.97 17.03 -17.57
CA LYS A 106 22.59 17.26 -18.96
C LYS A 106 21.43 18.23 -19.06
N GLU A 107 21.71 19.41 -19.58
CA GLU A 107 20.67 20.39 -19.87
C GLU A 107 19.99 20.09 -21.20
N ILE A 108 18.68 19.83 -21.17
CA ILE A 108 17.84 19.59 -22.34
C ILE A 108 17.15 20.91 -22.74
N SER A 109 17.23 21.24 -24.03
CA SER A 109 16.53 22.40 -24.61
C SER A 109 15.17 21.98 -25.16
N GLY A 110 14.14 22.78 -24.93
CA GLY A 110 12.76 22.50 -25.37
C GLY A 110 11.85 22.12 -24.20
N ASP A 111 10.73 21.49 -24.55
CA ASP A 111 9.76 20.98 -23.58
C ASP A 111 10.33 19.82 -22.78
N ARG A 112 9.71 19.52 -21.63
CA ARG A 112 10.07 18.32 -20.87
C ARG A 112 9.83 17.08 -21.71
N ASP A 113 10.88 16.27 -21.78
CA ASP A 113 10.90 15.02 -22.53
C ASP A 113 11.56 13.95 -21.65
N TYR A 114 10.79 12.90 -21.37
CA TYR A 114 11.23 11.74 -20.60
C TYR A 114 11.60 10.56 -21.52
N THR A 115 12.02 10.86 -22.75
CA THR A 115 12.54 9.86 -23.70
C THR A 115 13.53 8.94 -22.97
N PRO A 116 13.34 7.63 -23.02
CA PRO A 116 14.20 6.68 -22.34
C PRO A 116 15.69 6.82 -22.68
N MET A 117 16.55 6.44 -21.73
CA MET A 117 17.96 6.24 -22.02
C MET A 117 18.11 5.18 -23.11
N LYS A 118 19.14 5.35 -23.95
CA LYS A 118 19.45 4.33 -24.95
C LYS A 118 19.95 3.07 -24.24
N TRP A 119 19.59 1.90 -24.76
CA TRP A 119 20.00 0.61 -24.20
C TRP A 119 21.51 0.48 -24.04
N GLU A 120 22.31 1.03 -24.97
CA GLU A 120 23.78 0.95 -24.84
C GLU A 120 24.32 1.65 -23.58
N LEU A 121 23.66 2.73 -23.14
CA LEU A 121 24.02 3.43 -21.90
C LEU A 121 23.56 2.62 -20.68
N VAL A 122 22.33 2.08 -20.73
CA VAL A 122 21.79 1.24 -19.65
C VAL A 122 22.68 0.00 -19.45
N ASP A 123 23.02 -0.69 -20.53
CA ASP A 123 23.90 -1.86 -20.53
C ASP A 123 25.25 -1.51 -19.92
N SER A 124 25.87 -0.40 -20.36
CA SER A 124 27.16 0.05 -19.81
C SER A 124 27.10 0.34 -18.31
N ILE A 125 26.00 0.92 -17.81
CA ILE A 125 25.82 1.19 -16.38
C ILE A 125 25.66 -0.13 -15.62
N CYS A 126 24.78 -1.01 -16.09
CA CYS A 126 24.53 -2.31 -15.45
C CYS A 126 25.77 -3.19 -15.41
N GLU A 127 26.53 -3.27 -16.50
CA GLU A 127 27.80 -4.01 -16.56
C GLU A 127 28.82 -3.46 -15.56
N SER A 128 28.92 -2.13 -15.42
CA SER A 128 29.85 -1.50 -14.48
C SER A 128 29.49 -1.73 -13.01
N ASN A 129 28.20 -1.84 -12.73
CA ASN A 129 27.63 -1.99 -11.39
C ASN A 129 27.39 -3.45 -11.00
N GLY A 130 27.42 -4.39 -11.95
CA GLY A 130 27.03 -5.78 -11.74
C GLY A 130 25.53 -5.94 -11.40
N SER A 131 24.68 -5.06 -11.92
CA SER A 131 23.25 -5.06 -11.65
C SER A 131 22.45 -5.75 -12.76
N ASP A 132 21.50 -6.61 -12.39
CA ASP A 132 20.59 -7.27 -13.34
C ASP A 132 19.56 -6.27 -13.91
N ILE A 133 19.11 -5.32 -13.10
CA ILE A 133 18.20 -4.24 -13.50
C ILE A 133 18.69 -2.88 -13.02
N LEU A 134 18.20 -1.82 -13.66
CA LEU A 134 18.54 -0.44 -13.33
C LEU A 134 17.30 0.38 -13.00
N ILE A 135 17.21 0.85 -11.77
CA ILE A 135 16.21 1.82 -11.34
C ILE A 135 16.75 3.21 -11.61
N CYS A 136 16.01 4.00 -12.39
CA CYS A 136 16.37 5.34 -12.79
C CYS A 136 15.41 6.36 -12.18
N LEU A 137 16.00 7.31 -11.45
CA LEU A 137 15.38 8.60 -11.15
C LEU A 137 15.53 9.47 -12.39
N GLU A 138 14.48 9.55 -13.19
CA GLU A 138 14.48 10.20 -14.50
C GLU A 138 14.40 11.72 -14.38
N ASP A 139 13.60 12.22 -13.44
CA ASP A 139 13.46 13.65 -13.14
C ASP A 139 12.86 13.82 -11.74
N VAL A 140 13.24 14.89 -11.03
CA VAL A 140 12.62 15.31 -9.77
C VAL A 140 12.50 16.83 -9.73
N GLN A 141 11.30 17.28 -9.42
CA GLN A 141 11.02 18.68 -9.15
C GLN A 141 10.45 18.86 -7.76
N LEU A 142 10.85 19.94 -7.11
CA LEU A 142 10.40 20.31 -5.78
C LEU A 142 9.95 21.76 -5.77
N TYR A 143 8.80 22.02 -5.19
CA TYR A 143 8.30 23.36 -4.96
C TYR A 143 7.81 23.49 -3.54
N ASN A 144 8.29 24.50 -2.81
CA ASN A 144 7.89 24.72 -1.43
C ASN A 144 7.21 26.07 -1.22
N LYS A 145 6.33 26.10 -0.24
CA LYS A 145 5.65 27.28 0.26
C LYS A 145 5.69 27.26 1.79
N TYR A 146 6.01 28.41 2.36
CA TYR A 146 5.87 28.66 3.78
C TYR A 146 4.68 29.58 4.03
N THR A 147 3.86 29.20 5.01
CA THR A 147 2.79 30.05 5.53
C THR A 147 3.03 30.28 7.01
N VAL A 148 3.15 31.54 7.42
CA VAL A 148 3.45 31.94 8.79
C VAL A 148 2.34 32.84 9.30
N PHE A 149 1.77 32.48 10.44
CA PHE A 149 0.73 33.25 11.11
C PHE A 149 1.24 33.76 12.45
N GLU A 150 1.05 35.05 12.69
CA GLU A 150 1.30 35.68 13.99
C GLU A 150 0.03 35.60 14.85
N ASP A 151 0.17 35.01 16.04
CA ASP A 151 -0.87 34.91 17.06
C ASP A 151 -0.19 34.79 18.44
N ILE A 152 -0.95 34.55 19.52
CA ILE A 152 -0.42 34.26 20.88
C ILE A 152 0.63 33.13 20.82
N LEU A 153 0.37 32.14 19.99
CA LEU A 153 1.35 31.14 19.57
C LEU A 153 1.53 31.30 18.06
N ASN A 154 2.73 31.60 17.59
CA ASN A 154 2.99 31.74 16.16
C ASN A 154 3.04 30.36 15.50
N TYR A 155 2.46 30.26 14.30
CA TYR A 155 2.39 29.02 13.52
C TYR A 155 3.20 29.16 12.24
N GLY A 156 3.97 28.14 11.91
CA GLY A 156 4.71 28.00 10.66
C GLY A 156 4.30 26.71 9.98
N ILE A 157 3.75 26.83 8.78
CA ILE A 157 3.36 25.74 7.91
C ILE A 157 4.34 25.69 6.75
N THR A 158 4.83 24.49 6.44
CA THR A 158 5.62 24.22 5.23
C THR A 158 4.88 23.22 4.37
N ASP A 159 4.49 23.65 3.17
CA ASP A 159 3.98 22.79 2.12
C ASP A 159 5.11 22.52 1.11
N ALA A 160 5.41 21.26 0.81
CA ALA A 160 6.37 20.87 -0.22
C ALA A 160 5.68 19.97 -1.23
N ASN A 161 5.50 20.46 -2.45
CA ASN A 161 4.95 19.70 -3.56
C ASN A 161 6.10 19.14 -4.37
N TYR A 162 5.94 17.93 -4.88
CA TYR A 162 6.96 17.31 -5.71
C TYR A 162 6.37 16.57 -6.89
N PHE A 163 7.21 16.42 -7.89
CA PHE A 163 6.97 15.66 -9.09
C PHE A 163 8.21 14.79 -9.32
N ALA A 164 8.03 13.48 -9.44
CA ALA A 164 9.12 12.54 -9.66
C ALA A 164 8.80 11.60 -10.82
N VAL A 165 9.78 11.34 -11.67
CA VAL A 165 9.67 10.39 -12.77
C VAL A 165 10.63 9.25 -12.51
N TRP A 166 10.11 8.04 -12.63
CA TRP A 166 10.84 6.82 -12.38
C TRP A 166 10.71 5.86 -13.54
N ARG A 167 11.76 5.08 -13.75
CA ARG A 167 11.77 3.99 -14.71
C ARG A 167 12.65 2.85 -14.23
N ILE A 168 12.22 1.61 -14.47
CA ILE A 168 13.03 0.42 -14.22
C ILE A 168 13.38 -0.22 -15.57
N TYR A 169 14.67 -0.33 -15.85
CA TYR A 169 15.18 -0.94 -17.07
C TYR A 169 15.63 -2.38 -16.82
N ASP A 170 15.19 -3.31 -17.67
CA ASP A 170 15.74 -4.67 -17.80
C ASP A 170 16.65 -4.69 -19.05
N PRO A 171 17.99 -4.59 -18.89
CA PRO A 171 18.93 -4.58 -20.02
C PRO A 171 18.94 -5.90 -20.79
N LEU A 172 18.69 -7.03 -20.12
CA LEU A 172 18.71 -8.35 -20.74
C LEU A 172 17.56 -8.51 -21.75
N LYS A 173 16.36 -8.06 -21.39
CA LYS A 173 15.18 -8.12 -22.27
C LYS A 173 14.99 -6.85 -23.11
N GLN A 174 15.72 -5.78 -22.80
CA GLN A 174 15.51 -4.44 -23.36
C GLN A 174 14.05 -3.98 -23.24
N THR A 175 13.51 -4.13 -22.03
CA THR A 175 12.14 -3.73 -21.69
C THR A 175 12.13 -2.88 -20.43
N TYR A 176 11.07 -2.08 -20.24
CA TYR A 176 10.84 -1.36 -19.00
C TYR A 176 9.94 -2.19 -18.08
N LEU A 177 10.39 -2.46 -16.85
CA LEU A 177 9.59 -3.18 -15.85
C LEU A 177 8.57 -2.25 -15.18
N ASP A 178 8.87 -0.96 -15.13
CA ASP A 178 8.00 0.10 -14.63
C ASP A 178 8.34 1.44 -15.28
N GLU A 179 7.32 2.27 -15.46
CA GLU A 179 7.42 3.66 -15.90
C GLU A 179 6.29 4.45 -15.23
N GLN A 180 6.65 5.40 -14.36
CA GLN A 180 5.63 6.15 -13.65
C GLN A 180 6.04 7.59 -13.33
N ILE A 181 5.00 8.40 -13.16
CA ILE A 181 5.08 9.77 -12.72
C ILE A 181 4.33 9.86 -11.38
N VAL A 182 5.03 10.31 -10.35
CA VAL A 182 4.47 10.52 -9.01
C VAL A 182 4.35 12.03 -8.78
N ILE A 183 3.16 12.45 -8.36
CA ILE A 183 2.87 13.84 -7.99
C ILE A 183 2.22 13.81 -6.62
N ASP A 184 2.87 14.42 -5.64
CA ASP A 184 2.36 14.45 -4.28
C ASP A 184 2.87 15.69 -3.52
N SER A 185 2.52 15.79 -2.25
CA SER A 185 2.93 16.85 -1.35
C SER A 185 3.14 16.35 0.07
N LEU A 186 4.12 16.94 0.74
CA LEU A 186 4.34 16.80 2.18
C LEU A 186 4.01 18.11 2.88
N PHE A 187 3.54 17.98 4.11
CA PHE A 187 3.19 19.10 4.97
C PHE A 187 3.85 18.92 6.34
N SER A 188 4.33 20.02 6.90
CA SER A 188 4.76 20.09 8.30
C SER A 188 4.29 21.36 8.96
N GLU A 189 4.04 21.27 10.27
CA GLU A 189 3.61 22.38 11.10
C GLU A 189 4.55 22.50 12.31
N VAL A 190 4.95 23.74 12.59
CA VAL A 190 5.76 24.10 13.74
C VAL A 190 5.15 25.29 14.45
N THR A 191 5.38 25.37 15.76
CA THR A 191 4.89 26.48 16.58
C THR A 191 5.97 27.08 17.45
N SER A 192 5.84 28.36 17.78
CA SER A 192 6.74 29.05 18.69
C SER A 192 6.10 30.30 19.32
N PRO A 193 6.28 30.55 20.63
CA PRO A 193 5.89 31.81 21.26
C PRO A 193 6.67 33.03 20.75
N SER A 194 7.87 32.82 20.20
CA SER A 194 8.69 33.87 19.59
C SER A 194 8.65 33.75 18.06
N TYR A 195 8.27 34.83 17.39
CA TYR A 195 8.24 34.91 15.94
C TYR A 195 9.63 34.69 15.32
N ASN A 196 10.66 35.38 15.83
CA ASN A 196 12.02 35.21 15.33
C ASN A 196 12.50 33.77 15.46
N ARG A 197 12.20 33.14 16.60
CA ARG A 197 12.54 31.72 16.81
C ARG A 197 11.80 30.79 15.86
N LEU A 198 10.54 31.10 15.53
CA LEU A 198 9.78 30.35 14.55
C LEU A 198 10.51 30.35 13.20
N ILE A 199 10.89 31.53 12.71
CA ILE A 199 11.49 31.71 11.38
C ILE A 199 12.92 31.16 11.32
N GLU A 200 13.75 31.45 12.32
CA GLU A 200 15.19 31.18 12.26
C GLU A 200 15.58 29.76 12.69
N GLU A 201 14.82 29.16 13.62
CA GLU A 201 15.16 27.87 14.22
C GLU A 201 14.18 26.74 13.90
N LYS A 202 12.89 27.06 13.75
CA LYS A 202 11.83 26.03 13.68
C LYS A 202 11.39 25.75 12.25
N LEU A 203 11.24 26.77 11.43
CA LEU A 203 10.84 26.62 10.04
C LEU A 203 11.98 25.90 9.29
N PRO A 204 11.71 24.78 8.60
CA PRO A 204 12.77 24.01 7.96
C PRO A 204 13.41 24.83 6.85
N LYS A 205 14.75 24.88 6.83
CA LYS A 205 15.49 25.51 5.74
C LYS A 205 15.31 24.71 4.47
N ARG A 206 15.31 25.37 3.31
CA ARG A 206 15.06 24.72 2.01
C ARG A 206 15.96 23.52 1.74
N LYS A 207 17.26 23.62 2.08
CA LYS A 207 18.19 22.49 1.95
C LYS A 207 17.73 21.27 2.72
N ASP A 208 17.39 21.42 3.99
CA ASP A 208 16.98 20.31 4.85
C ASP A 208 15.60 19.78 4.41
N LEU A 209 14.67 20.69 4.10
CA LEU A 209 13.38 20.33 3.51
C LEU A 209 13.51 19.49 2.24
N PHE A 210 14.39 19.89 1.32
CA PHE A 210 14.58 19.16 0.06
C PHE A 210 15.20 17.79 0.29
N LYS A 211 16.09 17.64 1.28
CA LYS A 211 16.60 16.33 1.67
C LYS A 211 15.50 15.44 2.21
N ASP A 212 14.70 15.94 3.15
CA ASP A 212 13.62 15.18 3.78
C ASP A 212 12.56 14.75 2.75
N VAL A 213 12.14 15.68 1.87
CA VAL A 213 11.17 15.36 0.81
C VAL A 213 11.76 14.37 -0.19
N SER A 214 13.03 14.51 -0.56
CA SER A 214 13.69 13.57 -1.49
C SER A 214 13.84 12.18 -0.89
N TYR A 215 14.18 12.09 0.39
CA TYR A 215 14.19 10.83 1.13
C TYR A 215 12.83 10.15 1.03
N GLU A 216 11.75 10.88 1.30
CA GLU A 216 10.39 10.36 1.20
C GLU A 216 10.03 9.92 -0.24
N ILE A 217 10.43 10.67 -1.27
CA ILE A 217 10.24 10.29 -2.68
C ILE A 217 10.87 8.91 -2.97
N GLY A 218 12.10 8.69 -2.50
CA GLY A 218 12.79 7.41 -2.63
C GLY A 218 12.11 6.29 -1.82
N ASN A 219 11.77 6.59 -0.58
CA ASN A 219 11.08 5.68 0.34
C ASN A 219 9.78 5.16 -0.28
N GLN A 220 8.92 6.06 -0.77
CA GLN A 220 7.65 5.72 -1.38
C GLN A 220 7.79 4.88 -2.65
N TYR A 221 8.86 5.08 -3.41
CA TYR A 221 9.13 4.26 -4.60
C TYR A 221 9.56 2.84 -4.23
N ALA A 222 10.46 2.69 -3.25
CA ALA A 222 10.85 1.38 -2.71
C ALA A 222 9.65 0.59 -2.16
N ASP A 223 8.74 1.30 -1.52
CA ASP A 223 7.48 0.79 -0.97
C ASP A 223 6.60 0.08 -2.01
N MET A 224 6.76 0.40 -3.30
CA MET A 224 6.00 -0.21 -4.40
C MET A 224 6.58 -1.55 -4.88
N LEU A 225 7.86 -1.81 -4.59
CA LEU A 225 8.61 -2.98 -5.05
C LEU A 225 8.58 -4.15 -4.06
N ALA A 226 8.10 -3.90 -2.84
CA ALA A 226 8.08 -4.88 -1.76
C ALA A 226 6.69 -5.44 -1.46
N PRO A 227 6.57 -6.74 -1.14
CA PRO A 227 5.34 -7.29 -0.59
C PRO A 227 5.11 -6.77 0.84
N LYS A 228 3.85 -6.59 1.23
CA LYS A 228 3.48 -6.02 2.53
C LYS A 228 2.46 -6.87 3.26
N TRP A 229 2.65 -7.04 4.56
CA TRP A 229 1.64 -7.64 5.44
C TRP A 229 0.50 -6.64 5.65
N ILE A 230 -0.73 -7.10 5.42
CA ILE A 230 -1.95 -6.31 5.64
C ILE A 230 -2.87 -7.04 6.61
N ASP A 231 -3.56 -6.27 7.46
CA ASP A 231 -4.60 -6.81 8.32
C ASP A 231 -5.90 -6.99 7.51
N ILE A 232 -6.36 -8.24 7.45
CA ILE A 232 -7.57 -8.65 6.73
C ILE A 232 -8.61 -9.06 7.76
N THR A 233 -9.84 -8.59 7.61
CA THR A 233 -10.96 -8.98 8.47
C THR A 233 -12.08 -9.63 7.65
N ARG A 234 -12.45 -10.85 8.02
CA ARG A 234 -13.53 -11.61 7.38
C ARG A 234 -14.69 -11.82 8.33
N LYS A 235 -15.90 -11.76 7.78
CA LYS A 235 -17.13 -12.21 8.45
C LYS A 235 -17.30 -13.70 8.20
N TYR A 236 -17.76 -14.44 9.20
CA TYR A 236 -18.19 -15.83 9.08
C TYR A 236 -19.50 -16.07 9.84
N PHE A 237 -20.31 -17.04 9.41
CA PHE A 237 -21.56 -17.40 10.06
C PHE A 237 -21.27 -18.17 11.35
N ALA A 238 -21.77 -17.65 12.48
CA ALA A 238 -21.51 -18.19 13.81
C ALA A 238 -22.80 -18.55 14.56
N SER A 239 -23.94 -18.61 13.88
CA SER A 239 -25.21 -19.05 14.47
C SER A 239 -26.18 -19.64 13.43
N GLY A 240 -27.29 -20.21 13.92
CA GLY A 240 -28.29 -20.90 13.12
C GLY A 240 -28.15 -22.43 13.09
N ASP A 241 -27.06 -22.96 13.62
CA ASP A 241 -26.83 -24.38 13.91
C ASP A 241 -25.78 -24.45 15.05
N ASP A 242 -25.91 -25.41 15.96
CA ASP A 242 -25.02 -25.55 17.13
C ASP A 242 -23.56 -25.78 16.71
N ARG A 243 -23.33 -26.45 15.57
CA ARG A 243 -22.00 -26.68 15.00
C ARG A 243 -21.38 -25.37 14.49
N LEU A 244 -22.18 -24.45 13.94
CA LEU A 244 -21.70 -23.10 13.58
C LEU A 244 -21.36 -22.28 14.84
N ALA A 245 -22.19 -22.39 15.87
CA ALA A 245 -21.99 -21.66 17.12
C ALA A 245 -20.75 -22.14 17.89
N ILE A 246 -20.55 -23.45 18.03
CA ILE A 246 -19.38 -24.01 18.74
C ILE A 246 -18.08 -23.74 17.99
N SER A 247 -18.12 -23.62 16.65
CA SER A 247 -16.94 -23.29 15.85
C SER A 247 -16.25 -21.99 16.28
N LYS A 248 -17.02 -21.01 16.80
CA LYS A 248 -16.45 -19.76 17.32
C LYS A 248 -15.45 -20.03 18.46
N TYR A 249 -15.78 -20.94 19.38
CA TYR A 249 -14.88 -21.28 20.49
C TYR A 249 -13.54 -21.81 19.97
N TYR A 250 -13.54 -22.70 18.98
CA TYR A 250 -12.32 -23.27 18.40
C TYR A 250 -11.50 -22.23 17.62
N ILE A 251 -12.15 -21.37 16.83
CA ILE A 251 -11.50 -20.28 16.10
C ILE A 251 -10.83 -19.30 17.07
N ASP A 252 -11.49 -18.96 18.18
CA ASP A 252 -10.94 -18.09 19.22
C ASP A 252 -9.72 -18.73 19.93
N GLN A 253 -9.51 -20.04 19.80
CA GLN A 253 -8.31 -20.77 20.25
C GLN A 253 -7.27 -20.98 19.12
N GLY A 254 -7.54 -20.50 17.91
CA GLY A 254 -6.67 -20.71 16.73
C GLY A 254 -6.82 -22.07 16.05
N ASP A 255 -7.78 -22.91 16.47
CA ASP A 255 -8.05 -24.20 15.83
C ASP A 255 -9.05 -24.02 14.69
N TRP A 256 -8.55 -24.15 13.46
CA TRP A 256 -9.35 -24.13 12.24
C TRP A 256 -9.71 -25.52 11.71
N GLU A 257 -9.06 -26.58 12.18
CA GLU A 257 -9.33 -27.95 11.71
C GLU A 257 -10.69 -28.44 12.21
N THR A 258 -10.99 -28.20 13.49
CA THR A 258 -12.29 -28.57 14.06
C THR A 258 -13.46 -27.85 13.35
N PRO A 259 -13.44 -26.51 13.18
CA PRO A 259 -14.44 -25.81 12.36
C PRO A 259 -14.56 -26.34 10.93
N ILE A 260 -13.45 -26.62 10.24
CA ILE A 260 -13.47 -27.17 8.87
C ILE A 260 -14.20 -28.52 8.84
N SER A 261 -13.94 -29.41 9.79
CA SER A 261 -14.65 -30.69 9.88
C SER A 261 -16.15 -30.49 10.08
N LEU A 262 -16.53 -29.67 11.06
CA LEU A 262 -17.94 -29.39 11.37
C LEU A 262 -18.67 -28.75 10.19
N TRP A 263 -18.06 -27.76 9.54
CA TRP A 263 -18.69 -27.08 8.40
C TRP A 263 -18.74 -27.96 7.16
N THR A 264 -17.80 -28.90 6.99
CA THR A 264 -17.88 -29.90 5.91
C THR A 264 -19.12 -30.77 6.08
N GLU A 265 -19.39 -31.27 7.29
CA GLU A 265 -20.62 -32.03 7.57
C GLU A 265 -21.88 -31.23 7.28
N ILE A 266 -21.92 -29.96 7.71
CA ILE A 266 -23.06 -29.07 7.46
C ILE A 266 -23.25 -28.79 5.96
N SER A 267 -22.17 -28.75 5.18
CA SER A 267 -22.22 -28.44 3.75
C SER A 267 -22.94 -29.51 2.92
N ASP A 268 -23.11 -30.72 3.45
CA ASP A 268 -23.80 -31.82 2.80
C ASP A 268 -25.26 -32.00 3.30
N GLU A 269 -25.73 -31.11 4.19
CA GLU A 269 -27.10 -31.12 4.70
C GLU A 269 -28.15 -30.74 3.64
N LYS A 270 -29.40 -31.16 3.84
CA LYS A 270 -30.51 -30.87 2.91
C LYS A 270 -31.00 -29.42 2.95
N ASP A 271 -30.73 -28.71 4.04
CA ASP A 271 -31.07 -27.29 4.15
C ASP A 271 -30.04 -26.47 3.37
N ASP A 272 -30.39 -26.11 2.15
CA ASP A 272 -29.54 -25.30 1.27
C ASP A 272 -29.09 -23.98 1.89
N LYS A 273 -29.91 -23.34 2.74
CA LYS A 273 -29.49 -22.10 3.39
C LYS A 273 -28.35 -22.38 4.37
N LEU A 274 -28.48 -23.43 5.17
CA LEU A 274 -27.49 -23.86 6.14
C LEU A 274 -26.21 -24.38 5.45
N ALA A 275 -26.34 -25.24 4.45
CA ALA A 275 -25.23 -25.74 3.63
C ALA A 275 -24.50 -24.60 2.90
N GLY A 276 -25.24 -23.58 2.42
CA GLY A 276 -24.69 -22.37 1.82
C GLY A 276 -23.84 -21.55 2.80
N ARG A 277 -24.28 -21.41 4.06
CA ARG A 277 -23.52 -20.75 5.14
C ARG A 277 -22.24 -21.51 5.49
N ALA A 278 -22.33 -22.82 5.64
CA ALA A 278 -21.16 -23.65 5.95
C ALA A 278 -20.14 -23.65 4.81
N SER A 279 -20.60 -23.76 3.56
CA SER A 279 -19.74 -23.64 2.37
C SER A 279 -19.06 -22.26 2.29
N TYR A 280 -19.74 -21.19 2.68
CA TYR A 280 -19.12 -19.86 2.77
C TYR A 280 -18.03 -19.82 3.85
N ASN A 281 -18.31 -20.37 5.04
CA ASN A 281 -17.33 -20.41 6.12
C ASN A 281 -16.10 -21.25 5.76
N LEU A 282 -16.28 -22.38 5.06
CA LEU A 282 -15.18 -23.18 4.54
C LEU A 282 -14.32 -22.38 3.56
N ALA A 283 -14.92 -21.56 2.69
CA ALA A 283 -14.16 -20.69 1.80
C ALA A 283 -13.25 -19.73 2.59
N VAL A 284 -13.77 -19.11 3.64
CA VAL A 284 -12.99 -18.25 4.55
C VAL A 284 -11.87 -19.02 5.25
N ALA A 285 -12.13 -20.23 5.75
CA ALA A 285 -11.11 -21.05 6.40
C ALA A 285 -9.96 -21.43 5.45
N TYR A 286 -10.28 -21.85 4.22
CA TYR A 286 -9.26 -22.20 3.24
C TYR A 286 -8.50 -20.96 2.73
N GLU A 287 -9.11 -19.77 2.70
CA GLU A 287 -8.38 -18.51 2.46
C GLU A 287 -7.35 -18.24 3.56
N ILE A 288 -7.72 -18.41 4.83
CA ILE A 288 -6.82 -18.21 5.98
C ILE A 288 -5.65 -19.21 5.95
N LYS A 289 -5.88 -20.41 5.41
CA LYS A 289 -4.84 -21.43 5.17
C LYS A 289 -4.06 -21.23 3.87
N GLU A 290 -4.31 -20.14 3.15
CA GLU A 290 -3.71 -19.80 1.85
C GLU A 290 -3.96 -20.82 0.73
N ASP A 291 -4.96 -21.72 0.90
CA ASP A 291 -5.43 -22.63 -0.15
C ASP A 291 -6.57 -21.97 -0.93
N TYR A 292 -6.17 -21.04 -1.81
CA TYR A 292 -7.10 -20.29 -2.64
C TYR A 292 -7.87 -21.18 -3.63
N VAL A 293 -7.34 -22.36 -4.00
CA VAL A 293 -8.02 -23.32 -4.88
C VAL A 293 -9.25 -23.90 -4.17
N GLN A 294 -9.09 -24.40 -2.94
CA GLN A 294 -10.22 -24.88 -2.15
C GLN A 294 -11.16 -23.74 -1.76
N ALA A 295 -10.62 -22.57 -1.38
CA ALA A 295 -11.46 -21.42 -1.05
C ALA A 295 -12.42 -21.06 -2.19
N ASN A 296 -11.89 -20.97 -3.42
CA ASN A 296 -12.69 -20.70 -4.62
C ASN A 296 -13.69 -21.83 -4.94
N ARG A 297 -13.36 -23.09 -4.64
CA ARG A 297 -14.29 -24.21 -4.80
C ARG A 297 -15.46 -24.10 -3.83
N TRP A 298 -15.19 -23.79 -2.57
CA TRP A 298 -16.21 -23.69 -1.53
C TRP A 298 -17.11 -22.47 -1.69
N ILE A 299 -16.58 -21.32 -2.13
CA ILE A 299 -17.43 -20.15 -2.38
C ILE A 299 -18.41 -20.41 -3.54
N ARG A 300 -17.97 -21.15 -4.58
CA ARG A 300 -18.86 -21.58 -5.68
C ARG A 300 -19.97 -22.51 -5.20
N LYS A 301 -19.66 -23.46 -4.30
CA LYS A 301 -20.68 -24.30 -3.65
C LYS A 301 -21.66 -23.48 -2.83
N SER A 302 -21.17 -22.49 -2.06
CA SER A 302 -22.04 -21.58 -1.32
C SER A 302 -23.03 -20.86 -2.25
N ILE A 303 -22.52 -20.30 -3.34
CA ILE A 303 -23.36 -19.63 -4.35
C ILE A 303 -24.39 -20.60 -4.95
N PHE A 304 -24.00 -21.84 -5.23
CA PHE A 304 -24.91 -22.86 -5.73
C PHE A 304 -26.08 -23.09 -4.77
N HIS A 305 -25.81 -23.38 -3.50
CA HIS A 305 -26.85 -23.59 -2.48
C HIS A 305 -27.76 -22.37 -2.30
N TYR A 306 -27.22 -21.15 -2.30
CA TYR A 306 -28.09 -19.97 -2.20
C TYR A 306 -29.00 -19.80 -3.44
N LYS A 307 -28.53 -20.20 -4.63
CA LYS A 307 -29.31 -20.08 -5.87
C LYS A 307 -30.38 -21.16 -6.03
N THR A 308 -30.33 -22.27 -5.30
CA THR A 308 -31.41 -23.28 -5.31
C THR A 308 -32.62 -22.86 -4.48
N LEU A 309 -32.46 -21.87 -3.58
CA LEU A 309 -33.55 -21.32 -2.78
C LEU A 309 -34.60 -20.62 -3.67
N LYS A 310 -35.87 -20.70 -3.26
CA LYS A 310 -37.00 -20.05 -3.95
C LYS A 310 -36.85 -18.52 -4.07
N SER A 311 -36.14 -17.91 -3.12
CA SER A 311 -35.85 -16.48 -3.08
C SER A 311 -34.49 -16.27 -2.45
N LEU A 312 -33.68 -15.37 -3.03
CA LEU A 312 -32.35 -15.06 -2.51
C LEU A 312 -32.46 -14.31 -1.17
N PRO A 313 -31.88 -14.84 -0.08
CA PRO A 313 -31.88 -14.15 1.20
C PRO A 313 -30.92 -12.95 1.17
N SER A 314 -31.13 -11.97 2.06
CA SER A 314 -30.28 -10.78 2.15
C SER A 314 -28.81 -11.11 2.41
N GLU A 315 -28.53 -12.19 3.15
CA GLU A 315 -27.17 -12.67 3.44
C GLU A 315 -26.41 -13.15 2.19
N PHE A 316 -27.08 -13.42 1.07
CA PHE A 316 -26.41 -13.72 -0.19
C PHE A 316 -25.56 -12.54 -0.68
N LYS A 317 -25.90 -11.29 -0.31
CA LYS A 317 -25.06 -10.12 -0.61
C LYS A 317 -23.66 -10.20 0.02
N LEU A 318 -23.56 -10.80 1.20
CA LEU A 318 -22.28 -11.05 1.88
C LEU A 318 -21.43 -12.03 1.05
N VAL A 319 -22.05 -13.12 0.60
CA VAL A 319 -21.39 -14.14 -0.24
C VAL A 319 -20.85 -13.51 -1.53
N THR A 320 -21.64 -12.67 -2.20
CA THR A 320 -21.21 -12.01 -3.43
C THR A 320 -20.09 -11.00 -3.21
N ALA A 321 -20.13 -10.22 -2.12
CA ALA A 321 -19.07 -9.27 -1.79
C ALA A 321 -17.75 -10.00 -1.49
N TYR A 322 -17.82 -11.01 -0.63
CA TYR A 322 -16.66 -11.85 -0.31
C TYR A 322 -16.09 -12.57 -1.53
N THR A 323 -16.92 -12.99 -2.49
CA THR A 323 -16.44 -13.61 -3.73
C THR A 323 -15.51 -12.67 -4.50
N LEU A 324 -15.80 -11.37 -4.53
CA LEU A 324 -14.93 -10.39 -5.19
C LEU A 324 -13.61 -10.22 -4.43
N GLU A 325 -13.68 -10.10 -3.10
CA GLU A 325 -12.48 -10.01 -2.24
C GLU A 325 -11.58 -11.25 -2.40
N LEU A 326 -12.17 -12.45 -2.41
CA LEU A 326 -11.42 -13.70 -2.58
C LEU A 326 -10.76 -13.81 -3.97
N LEU A 327 -11.44 -13.32 -5.02
CA LEU A 327 -10.84 -13.27 -6.37
C LEU A 327 -9.64 -12.33 -6.42
N GLU A 328 -9.71 -11.18 -5.75
CA GLU A 328 -8.57 -10.26 -5.63
C GLU A 328 -7.43 -10.91 -4.86
N ARG A 329 -7.71 -11.61 -3.76
CA ARG A 329 -6.71 -12.36 -2.99
C ARG A 329 -6.08 -13.51 -3.79
N THR A 330 -6.85 -14.18 -4.64
CA THR A 330 -6.34 -15.23 -5.53
C THR A 330 -5.36 -14.65 -6.55
N LYS A 331 -5.72 -13.56 -7.23
CA LYS A 331 -4.82 -12.84 -8.14
C LYS A 331 -3.58 -12.30 -7.42
N ASN A 332 -3.75 -11.88 -6.17
CA ASN A 332 -2.63 -11.45 -5.34
C ASN A 332 -1.66 -12.60 -5.05
N LYS A 333 -2.14 -13.82 -4.75
CA LYS A 333 -1.27 -15.00 -4.63
C LYS A 333 -0.52 -15.28 -5.92
N GLU A 334 -1.19 -15.26 -7.08
CA GLU A 334 -0.51 -15.44 -8.38
C GLU A 334 0.65 -14.44 -8.58
N LYS A 335 0.48 -13.19 -8.16
CA LYS A 335 1.55 -12.18 -8.21
C LYS A 335 2.67 -12.44 -7.20
N LEU A 336 2.34 -12.90 -5.99
CA LEU A 336 3.34 -13.31 -5.00
C LEU A 336 4.16 -14.49 -5.53
N ASP A 337 3.52 -15.42 -6.24
CA ASP A 337 4.18 -16.61 -6.79
C ASP A 337 5.18 -16.22 -7.87
N LEU A 338 4.78 -15.29 -8.75
CA LEU A 338 5.70 -14.68 -9.72
C LEU A 338 6.86 -13.93 -9.04
N PHE A 339 6.60 -13.26 -7.92
CA PHE A 339 7.62 -12.51 -7.18
C PHE A 339 8.62 -13.44 -6.46
N PHE A 340 8.15 -14.54 -5.88
CA PHE A 340 8.99 -15.51 -5.18
C PHE A 340 9.55 -16.62 -6.09
N GLY A 341 9.07 -16.73 -7.33
CA GLY A 341 9.48 -17.75 -8.30
C GLY A 341 8.89 -19.14 -8.05
N GLU A 342 7.66 -19.21 -7.53
CA GLU A 342 6.91 -20.45 -7.23
C GLU A 342 6.16 -21.06 -8.42
#